data_AF-A0A530ZWA6-F1
#
_entry.id   AF-A0A530ZWA6-F1
#
_cell.length_a   1.000
_cell.length_b   1.000
_cell.length_c   1.000
_cell.angle_alpha   90.00
_cell.angle_beta   90.00
_cell.angle_gamma   90.00
#
_symmetry.space_group_name_H-M   'P 1'
#
loop_
_entity.id
_entity.type
_entity.pdbx_description
1 polymer ?
#
loop_
_entity_poly.entity_id
_entity_poly.type
_entity_poly.pdbx_seq_one_letter_code
_entity_poly.pdbx_strand_id
1 'polypeptide(L)'
;SYRDTASSAVLILETAKPPPQAIVEKVGRATGLPPEKLTFLYAPTQSLAGGVQIVARALEVALHKTNDLKFPLENVVDGIGTAPIPAPHPDFLTAMGRTNDAIIYGGSVQLFVKGSAKDASELAERLPSRASRDYGHPFAEVFKRFKGDFYAIDPLLFSPAEVIVTAIETGDTFRAGERDLQMLERSLG
;
A
#
# COMPACT_ATOMS: atom_id res chain seq x y z
N SER A 1 17.65 -3.08 -9.72
CA SER A 1 18.14 -4.20 -8.87
C SER A 1 18.74 -3.60 -7.61
N TYR A 2 18.28 -4.00 -6.42
CA TYR A 2 18.77 -3.52 -5.13
C TYR A 2 19.10 -4.72 -4.23
N ARG A 3 20.21 -4.62 -3.48
CA ARG A 3 20.60 -5.60 -2.47
C ARG A 3 21.33 -4.88 -1.35
N ASP A 4 20.87 -5.09 -0.14
CA ASP A 4 21.54 -4.56 1.06
C ASP A 4 22.67 -5.49 1.51
N THR A 5 23.68 -4.93 2.19
CA THR A 5 24.75 -5.65 2.87
C THR A 5 24.94 -5.03 4.25
N ALA A 6 24.33 -5.65 5.27
CA ALA A 6 24.25 -5.11 6.61
C ALA A 6 24.68 -6.12 7.68
N SER A 7 25.12 -5.62 8.84
CA SER A 7 25.51 -6.43 10.00
C SER A 7 24.36 -6.71 10.97
N SER A 8 23.17 -6.17 10.69
CA SER A 8 21.93 -6.37 11.45
C SER A 8 20.72 -6.20 10.54
N ALA A 9 19.57 -6.75 10.92
CA ALA A 9 18.32 -6.62 10.18
C ALA A 9 17.15 -6.25 11.10
N VAL A 10 16.21 -5.48 10.55
CA VAL A 10 14.97 -5.10 11.23
C VAL A 10 13.79 -5.61 10.40
N LEU A 11 12.86 -6.32 11.03
CA LEU A 11 11.61 -6.75 10.40
C LEU A 11 10.42 -6.19 11.18
N ILE A 12 9.42 -5.74 10.44
CA ILE A 12 8.14 -5.26 10.99
C ILE A 12 7.08 -6.31 10.67
N LEU A 13 6.36 -6.77 11.70
CA LEU A 13 5.33 -7.80 11.59
C LEU A 13 3.97 -7.24 11.97
N GLU A 14 2.99 -7.41 11.11
CA GLU A 14 1.59 -7.11 11.42
C GLU A 14 0.97 -8.28 12.22
N THR A 15 1.11 -8.24 13.54
CA THR A 15 0.65 -9.29 14.46
C THR A 15 0.51 -8.76 15.89
N ALA A 16 -0.36 -9.38 16.68
CA ALA A 16 -0.57 -9.05 18.09
C ALA A 16 0.49 -9.63 19.04
N LYS A 17 1.29 -10.59 18.57
CA LYS A 17 2.24 -11.35 19.41
C LYS A 17 3.64 -11.32 18.80
N PRO A 18 4.69 -11.41 19.63
CA PRO A 18 6.06 -11.53 19.13
C PRO A 18 6.19 -12.78 18.22
N PRO A 19 7.14 -12.77 17.27
CA PRO A 19 7.35 -13.91 16.39
C PRO A 19 7.77 -15.14 17.21
N PRO A 20 7.23 -16.34 16.93
CA PRO A 20 7.71 -17.56 17.55
C PRO A 20 9.13 -17.87 17.08
N GLN A 21 9.86 -18.68 17.85
CA GLN A 21 11.26 -19.04 17.57
C GLN A 21 11.48 -19.53 16.14
N ALA A 22 10.59 -20.37 15.61
CA ALA A 22 10.70 -20.88 14.24
C ALA A 22 10.72 -19.77 13.17
N ILE A 23 10.04 -18.64 13.41
CA ILE A 23 10.07 -17.48 12.51
C ILE A 23 11.40 -16.73 12.64
N VAL A 24 11.91 -16.56 13.87
CA VAL A 24 13.23 -15.93 14.11
C VAL A 24 14.33 -16.73 13.41
N GLU A 25 14.33 -18.06 13.54
CA GLU A 25 15.30 -18.93 12.89
C GLU A 25 15.17 -18.91 11.36
N LYS A 26 13.94 -18.87 10.83
CA LYS A 26 13.69 -18.75 9.39
C LYS A 26 14.29 -17.45 8.84
N VAL A 27 14.08 -16.34 9.54
CA VAL A 27 14.63 -15.03 9.14
C VAL A 27 16.15 -15.05 9.23
N GLY A 28 16.74 -15.56 10.33
CA GLY A 28 18.19 -15.65 10.47
C GLY A 28 18.86 -16.47 9.36
N ARG A 29 18.25 -17.59 8.95
CA ARG A 29 18.72 -18.36 7.78
C ARG A 29 18.62 -17.57 6.48
N ALA A 30 17.52 -16.83 6.27
CA ALA A 30 17.30 -16.06 5.05
C ALA A 30 18.25 -14.85 4.94
N THR A 31 18.61 -14.23 6.06
CA THR A 31 19.51 -13.07 6.11
C THR A 31 20.97 -13.47 6.29
N GLY A 32 21.26 -14.70 6.72
CA GLY A 32 22.61 -15.13 7.12
C GLY A 32 23.10 -14.47 8.42
N LEU A 33 22.18 -13.93 9.23
CA LEU A 33 22.50 -13.23 10.47
C LEU A 33 22.10 -14.06 11.70
N PRO A 34 22.87 -14.01 12.79
CA PRO A 34 22.50 -14.69 14.02
C PRO A 34 21.35 -13.94 14.73
N PRO A 35 20.55 -14.60 15.60
CA PRO A 35 19.35 -14.02 16.21
C PRO A 35 19.58 -12.69 16.95
N GLU A 36 20.72 -12.52 17.61
CA GLU A 36 21.11 -11.29 18.33
C GLU A 36 21.36 -10.07 17.41
N LYS A 37 21.40 -10.29 16.09
CA LYS A 37 21.48 -9.24 15.07
C LYS A 37 20.14 -8.98 14.38
N LEU A 38 19.07 -9.64 14.81
CA LEU A 38 17.72 -9.47 14.29
C LEU A 38 16.87 -8.67 15.29
N THR A 39 16.26 -7.60 14.81
CA THR A 39 15.25 -6.84 15.55
C THR A 39 13.88 -7.05 14.93
N PHE A 40 12.89 -7.38 15.76
CA PHE A 40 11.50 -7.53 15.33
C PHE A 40 10.64 -6.48 16.01
N LEU A 41 9.99 -5.65 15.20
CA LEU A 41 8.89 -4.79 15.63
C LEU A 41 7.59 -5.48 15.25
N TYR A 42 6.59 -5.45 16.13
CA TYR A 42 5.28 -6.01 15.81
C TYR A 42 4.16 -5.14 16.36
N ALA A 43 3.09 -5.02 15.58
CA ALA A 43 1.91 -4.27 15.95
C ALA A 43 0.67 -4.92 15.30
N PRO A 44 -0.43 -5.12 16.05
CA PRO A 44 -1.68 -5.60 15.45
C PRO A 44 -2.33 -4.49 14.63
N THR A 45 -3.08 -4.87 13.59
CA THR A 45 -3.89 -3.98 12.74
C THR A 45 -4.80 -3.06 13.57
N GLN A 46 -5.32 -3.56 14.69
CA GLN A 46 -6.20 -2.83 15.61
C GLN A 46 -5.51 -1.73 16.43
N SER A 47 -4.18 -1.61 16.38
CA SER A 47 -3.43 -0.59 17.12
C SER A 47 -3.16 0.65 16.26
N LEU A 48 -2.87 1.78 16.91
CA LEU A 48 -2.47 3.00 16.19
C LEU A 48 -1.21 2.77 15.34
N ALA A 49 -0.19 2.08 15.87
CA ALA A 49 1.03 1.77 15.12
C ALA A 49 0.74 0.88 13.90
N GLY A 50 -0.13 -0.12 14.05
CA GLY A 50 -0.57 -0.98 12.96
C GLY A 50 -1.36 -0.21 11.89
N GLY A 51 -2.30 0.63 12.30
CA GLY A 51 -3.04 1.47 11.36
C GLY A 51 -2.16 2.46 10.61
N VAL A 52 -1.27 3.16 11.32
CA VAL A 52 -0.34 4.13 10.72
C VAL A 52 0.60 3.46 9.71
N GLN A 53 1.19 2.30 10.04
CA GLN A 53 2.10 1.65 9.09
C GLN A 53 1.39 1.20 7.81
N ILE A 54 0.12 0.75 7.90
CA ILE A 54 -0.65 0.36 6.71
C ILE A 54 -0.90 1.59 5.86
N VAL A 55 -1.44 2.65 6.44
CA VAL A 55 -1.78 3.90 5.73
C VAL A 55 -0.53 4.55 5.11
N ALA A 56 0.62 4.47 5.79
CA ALA A 56 1.90 4.98 5.28
C ALA A 56 2.37 4.29 3.99
N ARG A 57 1.78 3.15 3.61
CA ARG A 57 2.05 2.44 2.36
C ARG A 57 1.33 3.03 1.15
N ALA A 58 0.62 4.14 1.26
CA ALA A 58 -0.08 4.76 0.12
C ALA A 58 0.82 4.92 -1.14
N LEU A 59 2.08 5.31 -0.96
CA LEU A 59 3.06 5.35 -2.06
C LEU A 59 3.49 3.95 -2.53
N GLU A 60 3.73 3.03 -1.60
CA GLU A 60 4.15 1.65 -1.90
C GLU A 60 3.10 0.91 -2.72
N VAL A 61 1.81 1.01 -2.40
CA VAL A 61 0.75 0.36 -3.18
C VAL A 61 0.66 0.93 -4.60
N ALA A 62 0.93 2.24 -4.78
CA ALA A 62 1.00 2.85 -6.10
C ALA A 62 2.20 2.36 -6.91
N LEU A 63 3.36 2.16 -6.26
CA LEU A 63 4.54 1.57 -6.89
C LEU A 63 4.32 0.10 -7.26
N HIS A 64 3.65 -0.68 -6.39
CA HIS A 64 3.26 -2.05 -6.70
C HIS A 64 2.38 -2.11 -7.95
N LYS A 65 1.34 -1.28 -8.01
CA LYS A 65 0.47 -1.23 -9.20
C LYS A 65 1.20 -0.70 -10.44
N THR A 66 2.09 0.29 -10.30
CA THR A 66 2.99 0.75 -11.38
C THR A 66 3.75 -0.42 -12.02
N ASN A 67 4.31 -1.30 -11.18
CA ASN A 67 4.99 -2.53 -11.64
C ASN A 67 4.04 -3.54 -12.30
N ASP A 68 2.84 -3.73 -11.76
CA ASP A 68 1.84 -4.64 -12.34
C ASP A 68 1.36 -4.17 -13.72
N LEU A 69 1.26 -2.85 -13.90
CA LEU A 69 1.00 -2.17 -15.17
C LEU A 69 2.18 -2.22 -16.15
N LYS A 70 3.30 -2.83 -15.75
CA LYS A 70 4.55 -2.97 -16.53
C LYS A 70 5.24 -1.66 -16.86
N PHE A 71 4.97 -0.61 -16.08
CA PHE A 71 5.77 0.60 -16.13
C PHE A 71 7.12 0.34 -15.44
N PRO A 72 8.27 0.65 -16.08
CA PRO A 72 9.59 0.38 -15.50
C PRO A 72 9.79 1.18 -14.20
N LEU A 73 9.97 0.49 -13.07
CA LEU A 73 10.13 1.15 -11.77
C LEU A 73 11.40 2.01 -11.70
N GLU A 74 12.43 1.67 -12.46
CA GLU A 74 13.64 2.49 -12.61
C GLU A 74 13.39 3.86 -13.26
N ASN A 75 12.26 4.03 -13.93
CA ASN A 75 11.83 5.31 -14.48
C ASN A 75 11.07 6.16 -13.47
N VAL A 76 10.65 5.62 -12.32
CA VAL A 76 10.12 6.42 -11.22
C VAL A 76 11.29 7.07 -10.49
N VAL A 77 11.35 8.39 -10.54
CA VAL A 77 12.46 9.18 -9.97
C VAL A 77 12.17 9.53 -8.52
N ASP A 78 10.94 9.95 -8.23
CA ASP A 78 10.51 10.35 -6.90
C ASP A 78 8.99 10.20 -6.77
N GLY A 79 8.49 10.22 -5.54
CA GLY A 79 7.07 10.23 -5.28
C GLY A 79 6.72 10.51 -3.82
N ILE A 80 5.50 10.94 -3.62
CA ILE A 80 4.91 11.17 -2.30
C ILE A 80 3.51 10.58 -2.27
N GLY A 81 3.17 9.91 -1.17
CA GLY A 81 1.84 9.38 -0.92
C GLY A 81 1.31 9.90 0.40
N THR A 82 0.02 10.21 0.44
CA THR A 82 -0.69 10.62 1.65
C THR A 82 -2.03 9.91 1.71
N ALA A 83 -2.51 9.62 2.92
CA ALA A 83 -3.82 9.05 3.17
C ALA A 83 -4.24 9.39 4.62
N PRO A 84 -5.55 9.49 4.93
CA PRO A 84 -6.02 9.74 6.27
C PRO A 84 -5.71 8.56 7.21
N ILE A 85 -5.30 8.84 8.44
CA ILE A 85 -5.12 7.79 9.46
C ILE A 85 -6.48 7.55 10.13
N PRO A 86 -7.11 6.36 9.96
CA PRO A 86 -8.40 6.08 10.57
C PRO A 86 -8.26 5.85 12.08
N ALA A 87 -9.34 6.08 12.82
CA ALA A 87 -9.41 5.70 14.22
C ALA A 87 -9.24 4.18 14.38
N PRO A 88 -8.36 3.70 15.28
CA PRO A 88 -8.22 2.27 15.55
C PRO A 88 -9.54 1.62 15.97
N HIS A 89 -9.72 0.35 15.65
CA HIS A 89 -10.94 -0.40 15.98
C HIS A 89 -10.60 -1.76 16.60
N PRO A 90 -11.31 -2.22 17.65
CA PRO A 90 -10.98 -3.48 18.33
C PRO A 90 -11.32 -4.74 17.51
N ASP A 91 -12.35 -4.67 16.65
CA ASP A 91 -12.65 -5.73 15.67
C ASP A 91 -11.63 -5.71 14.53
N PHE A 92 -11.00 -6.86 14.28
CA PHE A 92 -9.94 -7.03 13.27
C PHE A 92 -10.41 -6.71 11.85
N LEU A 93 -11.57 -7.23 11.43
CA LEU A 93 -12.06 -7.04 10.06
C LEU A 93 -12.40 -5.57 9.80
N THR A 94 -12.92 -4.88 10.81
CA THR A 94 -13.22 -3.45 10.76
C THR A 94 -11.95 -2.62 10.72
N ALA A 95 -10.96 -2.92 11.56
CA ALA A 95 -9.66 -2.23 11.54
C ALA A 95 -8.96 -2.39 10.18
N MET A 96 -8.89 -3.62 9.68
CA MET A 96 -8.34 -3.94 8.36
C MET A 96 -9.09 -3.23 7.24
N GLY A 97 -10.43 -3.22 7.30
CA GLY A 97 -11.27 -2.49 6.35
C GLY A 97 -10.92 -1.01 6.32
N ARG A 98 -10.94 -0.34 7.47
CA ARG A 98 -10.65 1.08 7.62
C ARG A 98 -9.27 1.48 7.10
N THR A 99 -8.24 0.71 7.43
CA THR A 99 -6.86 1.03 7.01
C THR A 99 -6.65 0.88 5.51
N ASN A 100 -7.32 -0.09 4.87
CA ASN A 100 -7.29 -0.22 3.42
C ASN A 100 -8.14 0.87 2.75
N ASP A 101 -9.36 1.11 3.26
CA ASP A 101 -10.27 2.12 2.73
C ASP A 101 -9.70 3.54 2.80
N ALA A 102 -8.89 3.83 3.82
CA ALA A 102 -8.12 5.07 3.90
C ALA A 102 -7.25 5.31 2.66
N ILE A 103 -6.65 4.26 2.10
CA ILE A 103 -5.82 4.36 0.89
C ILE A 103 -6.69 4.30 -0.37
N ILE A 104 -7.60 3.32 -0.45
CA ILE A 104 -8.46 3.05 -1.61
C ILE A 104 -9.33 4.26 -1.95
N TYR A 105 -9.89 4.92 -0.93
CA TYR A 105 -10.83 6.02 -1.10
C TYR A 105 -10.27 7.39 -0.70
N GLY A 106 -9.17 7.43 0.07
CA GLY A 106 -8.57 8.68 0.55
C GLY A 106 -7.11 8.91 0.16
N GLY A 107 -6.45 7.92 -0.44
CA GLY A 107 -5.05 8.02 -0.82
C GLY A 107 -4.83 8.98 -1.98
N SER A 108 -3.86 9.89 -1.84
CA SER A 108 -3.37 10.76 -2.91
C SER A 108 -1.89 10.51 -3.11
N VAL A 109 -1.49 10.17 -4.34
CA VAL A 109 -0.10 9.89 -4.70
C VAL A 109 0.35 10.80 -5.85
N GLN A 110 1.54 11.37 -5.71
CA GLN A 110 2.24 12.04 -6.79
C GLN A 110 3.51 11.25 -7.14
N LEU A 111 3.72 11.03 -8.45
CA LEU A 111 4.91 10.38 -9.01
C LEU A 111 5.59 11.32 -10.01
N PHE A 112 6.92 11.31 -9.98
CA PHE A 112 7.77 11.97 -10.97
C PHE A 112 8.49 10.89 -11.76
N VAL A 113 8.28 10.86 -13.07
CA VAL A 113 8.75 9.75 -13.92
C VAL A 113 9.52 10.24 -15.13
N LYS A 114 10.48 9.44 -15.59
CA LYS A 114 11.14 9.56 -16.91
C LYS A 114 10.29 8.88 -17.98
N GLY A 115 10.51 9.23 -19.24
CA GLY A 115 9.81 8.68 -20.39
C GLY A 115 8.84 9.68 -21.02
N SER A 116 8.01 9.18 -21.93
CA SER A 116 7.13 10.05 -22.70
C SER A 116 5.96 10.58 -21.88
N ALA A 117 5.45 11.76 -22.25
CA ALA A 117 4.21 12.30 -21.70
C ALA A 117 3.03 11.32 -21.86
N LYS A 118 3.03 10.54 -22.95
CA LYS A 118 2.02 9.50 -23.21
C LYS A 118 2.09 8.39 -22.15
N ASP A 119 3.28 7.85 -21.86
CA ASP A 119 3.43 6.79 -20.85
C ASP A 119 3.01 7.28 -19.45
N ALA A 120 3.34 8.54 -19.13
CA ALA A 120 2.92 9.16 -17.87
C ALA A 120 1.38 9.34 -17.80
N SER A 121 0.74 9.74 -18.90
CA SER A 121 -0.72 9.84 -18.99
C SER A 121 -1.39 8.48 -18.81
N GLU A 122 -0.94 7.45 -19.53
CA GLU A 122 -1.48 6.09 -19.42
C GLU A 122 -1.28 5.52 -18.02
N LEU A 123 -0.14 5.80 -17.38
CA LEU A 123 0.11 5.42 -16.00
C LEU A 123 -0.87 6.12 -15.04
N ALA A 124 -1.04 7.44 -15.19
CA ALA A 124 -1.97 8.21 -14.36
C ALA A 124 -3.40 7.67 -14.45
N GLU A 125 -3.91 7.40 -15.66
CA GLU A 125 -5.27 6.91 -15.87
C GLU A 125 -5.54 5.54 -15.24
N ARG A 126 -4.52 4.67 -15.19
CA ARG A 126 -4.68 3.27 -14.77
C ARG A 126 -4.38 3.02 -13.30
N LEU A 127 -3.61 3.90 -12.65
CA LEU A 127 -3.22 3.73 -11.25
C LEU A 127 -4.36 3.85 -10.22
N PRO A 128 -5.37 4.73 -10.36
CA PRO A 128 -6.41 4.89 -9.35
C PRO A 128 -7.18 3.60 -9.03
N SER A 129 -7.63 3.46 -7.77
CA SER A 129 -8.43 2.34 -7.27
C SER A 129 -9.74 2.14 -8.02
N ARG A 130 -10.35 3.22 -8.49
CA ARG A 130 -11.60 3.19 -9.27
C ARG A 130 -11.52 2.41 -10.59
N ALA A 131 -10.31 2.10 -11.06
CA ALA A 131 -10.10 1.24 -12.23
C ALA A 131 -10.38 -0.25 -11.92
N SER A 132 -10.48 -0.62 -10.64
CA SER A 132 -10.80 -1.98 -10.21
C SER A 132 -12.29 -2.30 -10.34
N ARG A 133 -12.61 -3.54 -10.72
CA ARG A 133 -14.00 -4.04 -10.74
C ARG A 133 -14.64 -4.16 -9.36
N ASP A 134 -13.82 -4.22 -8.31
CA ASP A 134 -14.27 -4.44 -6.93
C ASP A 134 -14.39 -3.11 -6.13
N TYR A 135 -14.18 -1.97 -6.79
CA TYR A 135 -14.35 -0.63 -6.22
C TYR A 135 -15.82 -0.31 -5.89
N GLY A 136 -16.04 0.56 -4.90
CA GLY A 136 -17.36 1.13 -4.57
C GLY A 136 -18.04 0.52 -3.33
N HIS A 137 -17.32 -0.31 -2.59
CA HIS A 137 -17.76 -0.87 -1.32
C HIS A 137 -16.66 -0.80 -0.26
N PRO A 138 -16.98 -0.61 1.03
CA PRO A 138 -16.00 -0.74 2.11
C PRO A 138 -15.23 -2.06 2.00
N PHE A 139 -13.91 -2.03 2.20
CA PHE A 139 -13.06 -3.19 1.98
C PHE A 139 -13.47 -4.39 2.84
N ALA A 140 -13.99 -4.16 4.04
CA ALA A 140 -14.53 -5.23 4.89
C ALA A 140 -15.73 -5.95 4.24
N GLU A 141 -16.58 -5.26 3.48
CA GLU A 141 -17.68 -5.87 2.71
C GLU A 141 -17.15 -6.67 1.52
N VAL A 142 -16.17 -6.13 0.80
CA VAL A 142 -15.49 -6.82 -0.32
C VAL A 142 -14.83 -8.11 0.19
N PHE A 143 -14.08 -8.02 1.27
CA PHE A 143 -13.39 -9.17 1.88
C PHE A 143 -14.38 -10.26 2.32
N LYS A 144 -15.51 -9.88 2.92
CA LYS A 144 -16.59 -10.83 3.27
C LYS A 144 -17.23 -11.47 2.04
N ARG A 145 -17.45 -10.71 0.96
CA ARG A 145 -18.02 -11.21 -0.30
C ARG A 145 -17.18 -12.34 -0.89
N PHE A 146 -15.86 -12.21 -0.81
CA PHE A 146 -14.89 -13.23 -1.23
C PHE A 146 -14.53 -14.24 -0.13
N LYS A 147 -15.32 -14.33 0.95
CA LYS A 147 -15.15 -15.29 2.05
C LYS A 147 -13.76 -15.27 2.69
N GLY A 148 -13.11 -14.10 2.68
CA GLY A 148 -11.78 -13.89 3.22
C GLY A 148 -10.62 -14.32 2.32
N ASP A 149 -10.89 -14.65 1.05
CA ASP A 149 -9.85 -14.95 0.06
C ASP A 149 -9.32 -13.67 -0.58
N PHE A 150 -8.15 -13.21 -0.10
CA PHE A 150 -7.45 -12.05 -0.66
C PHE A 150 -7.10 -12.23 -2.15
N TYR A 151 -6.85 -13.47 -2.61
CA TYR A 151 -6.44 -13.72 -4.00
C TYR A 151 -7.62 -13.62 -4.99
N ALA A 152 -8.86 -13.66 -4.49
CA ALA A 152 -10.05 -13.50 -5.31
C ALA A 152 -10.43 -12.03 -5.54
N ILE A 153 -9.93 -11.12 -4.70
CA ILE A 153 -10.09 -9.67 -4.85
C ILE A 153 -9.21 -9.21 -6.01
N ASP A 154 -9.74 -8.35 -6.87
CA ASP A 154 -8.95 -7.70 -7.91
C ASP A 154 -7.74 -6.97 -7.29
N PRO A 155 -6.50 -7.37 -7.61
CA PRO A 155 -5.31 -6.77 -7.02
C PRO A 155 -5.19 -5.28 -7.34
N LEU A 156 -5.83 -4.82 -8.43
CA LEU A 156 -5.86 -3.41 -8.80
C LEU A 156 -6.67 -2.55 -7.83
N LEU A 157 -7.46 -3.14 -6.93
CA LEU A 157 -8.19 -2.42 -5.89
C LEU A 157 -7.24 -1.77 -4.89
N PHE A 158 -6.10 -2.42 -4.58
CA PHE A 158 -5.09 -1.93 -3.65
C PHE A 158 -4.25 -0.82 -4.29
N SER A 159 -4.85 0.34 -4.46
CA SER A 159 -4.22 1.50 -5.07
C SER A 159 -4.82 2.81 -4.55
N PRO A 160 -4.16 3.96 -4.72
CA PRO A 160 -4.67 5.23 -4.22
C PRO A 160 -5.95 5.68 -4.94
N ALA A 161 -6.71 6.56 -4.28
CA ALA A 161 -7.91 7.15 -4.82
C ALA A 161 -7.61 8.19 -5.92
N GLU A 162 -6.59 9.03 -5.70
CA GLU A 162 -6.13 10.10 -6.60
C GLU A 162 -4.64 9.92 -6.93
N VAL A 163 -4.29 10.16 -8.19
CA VAL A 163 -2.93 10.04 -8.69
C VAL A 163 -2.56 11.24 -9.57
N ILE A 164 -1.34 11.73 -9.38
CA ILE A 164 -0.70 12.78 -10.16
C ILE A 164 0.62 12.24 -10.72
N VAL A 165 0.79 12.18 -12.03
CA VAL A 165 2.04 11.71 -12.65
C VAL A 165 2.64 12.81 -13.50
N THR A 166 3.91 13.17 -13.23
CA THR A 166 4.66 14.17 -13.99
C THR A 166 5.74 13.49 -14.83
N ALA A 167 5.69 13.67 -16.15
CA ALA A 167 6.79 13.30 -17.04
C ALA A 167 7.87 14.37 -16.96
N ILE A 168 8.98 14.11 -16.27
CA ILE A 168 9.99 15.14 -15.97
C ILE A 168 10.76 15.61 -17.21
N GLU A 169 10.77 14.81 -18.27
CA GLU A 169 11.47 15.13 -19.52
C GLU A 169 10.70 16.15 -20.38
N THR A 170 9.37 16.20 -20.25
CA THR A 170 8.51 17.15 -20.98
C THR A 170 7.92 18.24 -20.09
N GLY A 171 7.79 17.99 -18.79
CA GLY A 171 7.11 18.85 -17.82
C GLY A 171 5.60 18.65 -17.76
N ASP A 172 5.04 17.74 -18.55
CA ASP A 172 3.60 17.46 -18.56
C ASP A 172 3.17 16.73 -17.29
N THR A 173 2.02 17.11 -16.75
CA THR A 173 1.44 16.52 -15.53
C THR A 173 0.02 16.04 -15.79
N PHE A 174 -0.24 14.79 -15.45
CA PHE A 174 -1.52 14.11 -15.64
C PHE A 174 -2.13 13.78 -14.29
N ARG A 175 -3.44 13.96 -14.16
CA ARG A 175 -4.20 13.70 -12.93
C ARG A 175 -5.36 12.79 -13.24
N ALA A 176 -5.57 11.78 -12.39
CA ALA A 176 -6.69 10.87 -12.52
C ALA A 176 -7.13 10.33 -11.17
N GLY A 177 -8.36 9.82 -11.13
CA GLY A 177 -8.99 9.44 -9.87
C GLY A 177 -9.48 10.66 -9.08
N GLU A 178 -10.00 10.39 -7.90
CA GLU A 178 -10.48 11.39 -6.95
C GLU A 178 -10.65 10.75 -5.58
N ARG A 179 -10.53 11.54 -4.51
CA ARG A 179 -10.87 11.08 -3.17
C ARG A 179 -12.38 10.96 -3.02
N ASP A 180 -12.85 9.81 -2.55
CA ASP A 180 -14.26 9.55 -2.27
C ASP A 180 -14.58 9.85 -0.81
N LEU A 181 -14.90 11.13 -0.54
CA LEU A 181 -15.21 11.59 0.81
C LEU A 181 -16.46 10.92 1.40
N GLN A 182 -17.44 10.55 0.56
CA GLN A 182 -18.65 9.88 1.02
C GLN A 182 -18.35 8.44 1.47
N MET A 183 -17.50 7.73 0.73
CA MET A 183 -17.05 6.41 1.13
C MET A 183 -16.14 6.46 2.37
N LEU A 184 -15.28 7.48 2.48
CA LEU A 184 -14.47 7.67 3.69
C LEU A 184 -15.34 7.89 4.92
N GLU A 185 -16.35 8.75 4.87
CA GLU A 185 -17.30 8.92 5.97
C GLU A 185 -17.99 7.58 6.30
N ARG A 186 -18.48 6.87 5.28
CA ARG A 186 -19.16 5.58 5.47
C ARG A 186 -18.25 4.51 6.12
N SER A 187 -16.98 4.45 5.74
CA SER A 187 -16.05 3.41 6.18
C SER A 187 -15.36 3.76 7.51
N LEU A 188 -14.94 5.01 7.66
CA LEU A 188 -14.10 5.44 8.77
C LEU A 188 -14.93 5.91 9.98
N GLY A 189 -16.18 6.32 9.77
CA GLY A 189 -17.08 6.83 10.81
C GLY A 189 -16.99 8.34 10.89
#